data_AF-E7EM56-F1
#
_entry.id   AF-E7EM56-F1
#
_cell.length_a   1.000
_cell.length_b   1.000
_cell.length_c   1.000
_cell.angle_alpha   90.00
_cell.angle_beta   90.00
_cell.angle_gamma   90.00
#
_symmetry.space_group_name_H-M   'P 1'
#
loop_
_entity.id
_entity.type
_entity.pdbx_description
1 polymer ?
#
loop_
_entity_poly.entity_id
_entity_poly.type
_entity_poly.pdbx_seq_one_letter_code
_entity_poly.pdbx_strand_id
1 'polypeptide(L)'
;MAFQKAVKGTILVGGGALATVLGLSQFAHYRRKQMNLAYVKAADCISEPVNREPPSREAQLLTLQNTSEFDILVIGGGATGSGCALDAVTRGLKTALVERDDFSSGTSS
;
A
#
# COMPACT_ATOMS: atom_id res chain seq x y z
N MET A 1 58.16 21.11 -38.87
CA MET A 1 57.28 21.51 -37.73
C MET A 1 55.79 21.65 -38.09
N ALA A 2 55.40 21.88 -39.36
CA ALA A 2 53.99 22.05 -39.74
C ALA A 2 53.14 20.76 -39.68
N PHE A 3 53.70 19.61 -40.06
CA PHE A 3 53.00 18.33 -40.11
C PHE A 3 52.53 17.82 -38.71
N GLN A 4 53.38 17.94 -37.69
CA GLN A 4 53.02 17.55 -36.32
C GLN A 4 51.93 18.44 -35.70
N LYS A 5 51.80 19.70 -36.11
CA LYS A 5 50.71 20.59 -35.68
C LYS A 5 49.39 20.22 -36.35
N ALA A 6 49.42 19.87 -37.63
CA ALA A 6 48.23 19.39 -38.35
C ALA A 6 47.69 18.08 -37.76
N VAL A 7 48.56 17.09 -37.52
CA VAL A 7 48.16 15.78 -36.94
C VAL A 7 47.54 15.92 -35.56
N LYS A 8 48.10 16.78 -34.68
CA LYS A 8 47.53 17.04 -33.35
C LYS A 8 46.16 17.72 -33.42
N GLY A 9 45.95 18.63 -34.39
CA GLY A 9 44.65 19.28 -34.62
C GLY A 9 43.58 18.30 -35.10
N THR A 10 43.91 17.41 -36.04
CA THR A 10 42.96 16.42 -36.57
C THR A 10 42.56 15.38 -35.51
N ILE A 11 43.50 14.94 -34.67
CA ILE A 11 43.22 14.01 -33.56
C ILE A 11 42.28 14.64 -32.53
N LEU A 12 42.48 15.93 -32.21
CA LEU A 12 41.63 16.64 -31.25
C LEU A 12 40.19 16.80 -31.77
N VAL A 13 40.04 17.22 -33.02
CA VAL A 13 38.72 17.42 -33.65
C VAL A 13 38.01 16.08 -33.88
N GLY A 14 38.73 15.06 -34.34
CA GLY A 14 38.18 13.72 -34.55
C GLY A 14 37.77 13.03 -33.25
N GLY A 15 38.61 13.10 -32.21
CA GLY A 15 38.30 12.55 -30.89
C GLY A 15 37.13 13.24 -30.21
N GLY A 16 37.04 14.57 -30.31
CA GLY A 16 35.92 15.36 -29.79
C GLY A 16 34.60 15.00 -30.47
N ALA A 17 34.60 14.86 -31.81
CA ALA A 17 33.40 14.46 -32.56
C ALA A 17 32.92 13.04 -32.20
N LEU A 18 33.85 12.10 -31.97
CA LEU A 18 33.50 10.73 -31.62
C LEU A 18 32.91 10.65 -30.19
N ALA A 19 33.48 11.42 -29.25
CA ALA A 19 32.97 11.51 -27.89
C ALA A 19 31.58 12.15 -27.82
N THR A 20 31.30 13.17 -28.64
CA THR A 20 29.97 13.81 -28.66
C THR A 20 28.90 12.91 -29.26
N VAL A 21 29.22 12.18 -30.34
CA VAL A 21 28.26 11.22 -30.94
C VAL A 21 27.95 10.08 -29.98
N LEU A 22 28.97 9.49 -29.35
CA LEU A 22 28.77 8.42 -28.36
C LEU A 22 28.01 8.95 -27.13
N GLY A 23 28.39 10.11 -26.59
CA GLY A 23 27.69 10.74 -25.47
C GLY A 23 26.23 11.03 -25.77
N LEU A 24 25.91 11.61 -26.94
CA LEU A 24 24.53 11.89 -27.35
C LEU A 24 23.72 10.62 -27.58
N SER A 25 24.32 9.57 -28.16
CA SER A 25 23.64 8.29 -28.37
C SER A 25 23.29 7.61 -27.04
N GLN A 26 24.22 7.60 -26.08
CA GLN A 26 24.02 7.02 -24.76
C GLN A 26 23.01 7.84 -23.94
N PHE A 27 23.07 9.17 -24.04
CA PHE A 27 22.09 10.06 -23.42
C PHE A 27 20.68 9.86 -24.01
N ALA A 28 20.56 9.75 -25.34
CA ALA A 28 19.29 9.49 -26.01
C ALA A 28 18.72 8.11 -25.62
N HIS A 29 19.58 7.10 -25.49
CA HIS A 29 19.18 5.77 -25.04
C HIS A 29 18.69 5.77 -23.59
N TYR A 30 19.44 6.43 -22.70
CA TYR A 30 19.06 6.61 -21.29
C TYR A 30 17.70 7.32 -21.15
N ARG A 31 17.50 8.42 -21.90
CA ARG A 31 16.25 9.18 -21.89
C ARG A 31 15.05 8.36 -22.37
N ARG A 32 15.22 7.50 -23.39
CA ARG A 32 14.16 6.58 -23.84
C ARG A 32 13.81 5.55 -22.76
N LYS A 33 14.80 5.03 -22.04
CA LYS A 33 14.57 4.05 -20.97
C LYS A 33 13.82 4.63 -19.76
N GLN A 34 13.97 5.94 -19.52
CA GLN A 34 13.40 6.60 -18.33
C GLN A 34 11.94 7.09 -18.52
N MET A 35 11.40 7.11 -19.74
CA MET A 35 10.10 7.74 -20.03
C MET A 35 8.86 6.85 -19.85
N ASN A 36 9.02 5.60 -19.39
CA ASN A 36 7.87 4.73 -19.06
C ASN A 36 7.54 4.79 -17.57
N LEU A 37 7.22 5.98 -17.06
CA LEU A 37 6.55 6.09 -15.76
C LEU A 37 5.06 5.85 -16.01
N ALA A 38 4.56 4.70 -15.59
CA ALA A 38 3.13 4.40 -15.64
C ALA A 38 2.40 5.42 -14.75
N TYR A 39 1.59 6.28 -15.39
CA TYR A 39 0.67 7.14 -14.67
C TYR A 39 -0.49 6.26 -14.18
N VAL A 40 -0.55 6.02 -12.87
CA VAL A 40 -1.69 5.38 -12.23
C VAL A 40 -2.66 6.47 -11.84
N LYS A 41 -3.82 6.53 -12.52
CA LYS A 41 -4.93 7.38 -12.08
C LYS A 41 -5.41 6.82 -10.73
N ALA A 42 -5.41 7.64 -9.69
CA ALA A 42 -6.01 7.26 -8.42
C ALA A 42 -7.47 6.85 -8.68
N ALA A 43 -7.89 5.73 -8.09
CA ALA A 43 -9.29 5.33 -8.13
C ALA A 43 -10.13 6.47 -7.56
N ASP A 44 -11.30 6.71 -8.16
CA ASP A 44 -12.23 7.72 -7.67
C ASP A 44 -12.61 7.36 -6.22
N CYS A 45 -12.70 8.37 -5.36
CA CYS A 45 -13.06 8.18 -3.97
C CYS A 45 -14.46 7.57 -3.90
N ILE A 46 -14.55 6.30 -3.50
CA ILE A 46 -15.82 5.61 -3.31
C ILE A 46 -16.49 6.24 -2.07
N SER A 47 -17.47 7.11 -2.29
CA SER A 47 -18.24 7.76 -1.22
C SER A 47 -19.56 7.02 -1.00
N GLU A 48 -19.52 5.71 -0.77
CA GLU A 48 -20.71 5.04 -0.28
C GLU A 48 -20.97 5.51 1.16
N PRO A 49 -22.19 5.95 1.49
CA PRO A 49 -22.52 6.31 2.86
C PRO A 49 -22.40 5.06 3.73
N VAL A 50 -21.28 4.92 4.44
CA VAL A 50 -21.10 3.89 5.45
C VAL A 50 -22.10 4.19 6.55
N ASN A 51 -23.04 3.28 6.80
CA ASN A 51 -23.88 3.36 7.98
C ASN A 51 -22.98 3.29 9.22
N ARG A 52 -22.83 4.42 9.91
CA ARG A 52 -21.99 4.53 11.11
C ARG A 52 -22.74 4.19 12.38
N GLU A 53 -24.04 3.94 12.30
CA GLU A 53 -24.81 3.60 13.48
C GLU A 53 -24.47 2.18 13.92
N PRO A 54 -23.99 2.00 15.17
CA PRO A 54 -23.81 0.67 15.71
C PRO A 54 -25.18 -0.03 15.79
N PRO A 55 -25.24 -1.35 15.55
CA PRO A 55 -26.49 -2.09 15.66
C PRO A 55 -27.04 -2.01 17.10
N SER A 56 -28.37 -2.00 17.23
CA SER A 56 -29.00 -2.03 18.55
C SER A 56 -28.67 -3.32 19.29
N ARG A 57 -28.72 -3.28 20.63
CA ARG A 57 -28.51 -4.47 21.48
C ARG A 57 -29.46 -5.61 21.10
N GLU A 58 -30.72 -5.29 20.79
CA GLU A 58 -31.71 -6.27 20.35
C GLU A 58 -31.32 -6.94 19.04
N ALA A 59 -30.86 -6.16 18.06
CA ALA A 59 -30.39 -6.69 16.78
C ALA A 59 -29.17 -7.61 16.98
N GLN A 60 -28.22 -7.21 17.82
CA GLN A 60 -27.04 -8.04 18.15
C GLN A 60 -27.43 -9.35 18.83
N LEU A 61 -28.36 -9.33 19.79
CA LEU A 61 -28.86 -10.53 20.46
C LEU A 61 -29.57 -11.47 19.49
N LEU A 62 -30.38 -10.93 18.57
CA LEU A 62 -31.01 -11.71 17.51
C LEU A 62 -29.96 -12.35 16.59
N THR A 63 -28.91 -11.62 16.20
CA THR A 63 -27.81 -12.19 15.41
C THR A 63 -27.12 -13.34 16.14
N LEU A 64 -26.87 -13.19 17.46
CA LEU A 64 -26.27 -14.25 18.27
C LEU A 64 -27.15 -15.49 18.38
N GLN A 65 -28.47 -15.32 18.54
CA GLN A 65 -29.43 -16.43 18.64
C GLN A 65 -29.68 -17.13 17.30
N ASN A 66 -29.70 -16.37 16.21
CA ASN A 66 -29.97 -16.90 14.86
C ASN A 66 -28.74 -17.53 14.21
N THR A 67 -27.54 -17.29 14.75
CA THR A 67 -26.32 -17.95 14.28
C THR A 67 -26.18 -19.30 14.97
N SER A 68 -26.24 -20.39 14.20
CA SER A 68 -26.21 -21.74 14.76
C SER A 68 -24.88 -22.08 15.44
N GLU A 69 -23.76 -21.60 14.90
CA GLU A 69 -22.43 -21.92 15.38
C GLU A 69 -21.41 -20.84 15.00
N PHE A 70 -20.59 -20.47 15.98
CA PHE A 70 -19.43 -19.59 15.83
C PHE A 70 -18.15 -20.43 15.83
N ASP A 71 -17.21 -20.06 14.98
CA ASP A 71 -15.90 -20.69 14.91
C ASP A 71 -15.03 -20.27 16.12
N ILE A 72 -15.23 -19.03 16.60
CA ILE A 72 -14.52 -18.47 17.76
C ILE A 72 -15.50 -17.69 18.66
N LEU A 73 -15.39 -17.92 19.97
CA LEU A 73 -16.01 -17.09 21.02
C LEU A 73 -14.91 -16.41 21.84
N VAL A 74 -14.88 -15.08 21.84
CA VAL A 74 -14.00 -14.27 22.67
C VAL A 74 -14.74 -13.78 23.91
N ILE A 75 -14.13 -13.96 25.09
CA ILE A 75 -14.69 -13.50 26.36
C ILE A 75 -13.81 -12.36 26.87
N GLY A 76 -14.39 -11.16 26.97
CA GLY A 76 -13.74 -9.91 27.34
C GLY A 76 -13.50 -8.98 26.15
N GLY A 77 -13.98 -7.75 26.25
CA GLY A 77 -13.88 -6.65 25.27
C GLY A 77 -12.81 -5.61 25.59
N GLY A 78 -11.77 -5.99 26.35
CA GLY A 78 -10.56 -5.17 26.53
C GLY A 78 -9.65 -5.16 25.30
N ALA A 79 -8.48 -4.53 25.38
CA ALA A 79 -7.57 -4.39 24.23
C ALA A 79 -7.19 -5.73 23.59
N THR A 80 -6.87 -6.74 24.42
CA THR A 80 -6.51 -8.09 23.94
C THR A 80 -7.69 -8.78 23.25
N GLY A 81 -8.86 -8.81 23.89
CA GLY A 81 -10.02 -9.51 23.33
C GLY A 81 -10.53 -8.87 22.05
N SER A 82 -10.58 -7.54 22.00
CA SER A 82 -10.93 -6.78 20.78
C SER A 82 -9.93 -7.04 19.65
N GLY A 83 -8.63 -7.10 19.95
CA GLY A 83 -7.59 -7.44 18.97
C GLY A 83 -7.73 -8.87 18.43
N CYS A 84 -8.00 -9.84 19.31
CA CYS A 84 -8.27 -11.23 18.91
C CYS A 84 -9.52 -11.35 18.04
N ALA A 85 -10.61 -10.64 18.39
CA ALA A 85 -11.83 -10.64 17.59
C ALA A 85 -11.61 -10.03 16.20
N LEU A 86 -10.85 -8.94 16.11
CA LEU A 86 -10.48 -8.33 14.82
C LEU A 86 -9.64 -9.26 13.96
N ASP A 87 -8.61 -9.91 14.52
CA ASP A 87 -7.79 -10.88 13.80
C ASP A 87 -8.63 -12.06 13.30
N ALA A 88 -9.54 -12.61 14.13
CA ALA A 88 -10.41 -13.70 13.72
C ALA A 88 -11.36 -13.31 12.57
N VAL A 89 -12.01 -12.15 12.66
CA VAL A 89 -12.93 -11.65 11.62
C VAL A 89 -12.19 -11.38 10.31
N THR A 90 -10.99 -10.77 10.36
CA THR A 90 -10.20 -10.50 9.15
C THR A 90 -9.69 -11.77 8.47
N ARG A 91 -9.65 -12.90 9.18
CA ARG A 91 -9.39 -14.24 8.62
C ARG A 91 -10.64 -14.95 8.10
N GLY A 92 -11.81 -14.32 8.19
CA GLY A 92 -13.07 -14.87 7.71
C GLY A 92 -13.76 -15.84 8.67
N LEU A 93 -13.37 -15.85 9.95
CA LEU A 93 -13.98 -16.72 10.96
C LEU A 93 -15.25 -16.08 11.55
N LYS A 94 -16.31 -16.88 11.71
CA LYS A 94 -17.53 -16.46 12.41
C LYS A 94 -17.21 -16.28 13.88
N THR A 95 -17.10 -15.02 14.29
CA THR A 95 -16.60 -14.66 15.63
C THR A 95 -17.68 -13.97 16.44
N ALA A 96 -17.88 -14.42 17.68
CA ALA A 96 -18.66 -13.71 18.69
C ALA A 96 -17.73 -13.17 19.77
N LEU A 97 -18.05 -11.99 20.32
CA LEU A 97 -17.37 -11.42 21.48
C LEU A 97 -18.42 -11.02 22.52
N VAL A 98 -18.18 -11.40 23.77
CA VAL A 98 -19.01 -11.00 24.91
C VAL A 98 -18.17 -10.26 25.94
N GLU A 99 -18.66 -9.09 26.36
CA GLU A 99 -18.13 -8.29 27.46
C GLU A 99 -19.25 -8.14 28.50
N ARG A 100 -18.88 -8.19 29.78
CA ARG A 100 -19.84 -8.10 30.89
C ARG A 100 -20.35 -6.68 31.05
N ASP A 101 -19.44 -5.71 31.00
CA ASP A 101 -19.70 -4.30 31.27
C ASP A 101 -19.70 -3.50 29.95
N ASP A 102 -18.83 -2.51 29.81
CA ASP A 102 -18.61 -1.77 28.55
C ASP A 102 -17.26 -2.17 27.91
N PHE A 103 -17.10 -1.91 26.62
CA PHE A 103 -15.83 -2.10 25.92
C PHE A 103 -14.72 -1.31 26.62
N SER A 104 -13.56 -1.95 26.80
CA SER A 104 -12.42 -1.36 27.51
C SER A 104 -12.64 -0.97 28.98
N SER A 105 -13.72 -1.38 29.64
CA SER A 105 -14.03 -1.00 31.04
C SER A 105 -13.05 -1.51 32.11
N GLY A 106 -12.20 -2.49 31.79
CA GLY A 106 -11.15 -3.01 32.67
C GLY A 106 -9.85 -2.19 32.61
N THR A 107 -8.70 -2.87 32.68
CA THR A 107 -7.36 -2.23 32.64
C THR A 107 -7.04 -1.51 31.32
N SER A 108 -7.82 -1.76 30.26
CA SER A 108 -7.55 -1.26 28.90
C SER A 108 -8.21 0.08 28.56
N SER A 109 -8.86 0.73 29.53
CA SER A 109 -9.58 2.02 29.35
C SER A 109 -8.69 3.16 28.89
#